data_AF-A0A9E0LW70-F1
#
_entry.id   AF-A0A9E0LW70-F1
#
_cell.length_a   1.000
_cell.length_b   1.000
_cell.length_c   1.000
_cell.angle_alpha   90.00
_cell.angle_beta   90.00
_cell.angle_gamma   90.00
#
_symmetry.space_group_name_H-M   'P 1'
#
loop_
_entity.id
_entity.type
_entity.pdbx_description
1 polymer ?
#
loop_
_entity_poly.entity_id
_entity_poly.type
_entity_poly.pdbx_seq_one_letter_code
_entity_poly.pdbx_strand_id
1 'polypeptide(L)'
;MKRTTIFIDEAAERELEFLAQRRGEPKALLVREAIGEYLVRRREAPDTALAFVGIGRSGRSDIAERHEDLLFAETSAKRAPGDADEAPAPPAEPSKRRRAGPR
;
A
#
# COMPACT_ATOMS: atom_id res chain seq x y z
N MET A 1 -3.87 34.98 10.23
CA MET A 1 -3.28 35.15 8.88
C MET A 1 -1.98 35.93 9.02
N LYS A 2 -0.90 35.52 8.32
CA LYS A 2 0.35 36.30 8.22
C LYS A 2 0.42 36.93 6.82
N ARG A 3 0.92 38.17 6.70
CA ARG A 3 1.13 38.83 5.42
C ARG A 3 2.45 38.37 4.83
N THR A 4 2.41 37.90 3.59
CA THR A 4 3.60 37.46 2.84
C THR A 4 3.57 38.14 1.48
N THR A 5 4.69 38.73 1.08
CA THR A 5 4.89 39.25 -0.27
C THR A 5 5.59 38.18 -1.09
N ILE A 6 5.05 37.84 -2.25
CA ILE A 6 5.63 36.88 -3.20
C ILE A 6 5.82 37.59 -4.54
N PHE A 7 6.88 37.25 -5.25
CA PHE A 7 7.07 37.68 -6.64
C PHE A 7 6.54 36.57 -7.54
N ILE A 8 5.81 36.97 -8.59
CA ILE A 8 5.26 36.08 -9.61
C ILE A 8 5.54 36.69 -10.98
N ASP A 9 5.63 35.84 -11.99
CA ASP A 9 5.79 36.31 -13.36
C ASP A 9 4.53 37.04 -13.84
N GLU A 10 4.70 38.01 -14.73
CA GLU A 10 3.60 38.83 -15.26
C GLU A 10 2.54 37.98 -15.98
N ALA A 11 2.96 36.91 -16.67
CA ALA A 11 2.04 35.98 -17.31
C ALA A 11 1.13 35.29 -16.28
N ALA A 12 1.69 34.85 -15.15
CA ALA A 12 0.94 34.21 -14.07
C ALA A 12 0.00 35.21 -13.37
N GLU A 13 0.40 36.47 -13.23
CA GLU A 13 -0.49 37.52 -12.69
C GLU A 13 -1.71 37.74 -13.59
N ARG A 14 -1.52 37.83 -14.91
CA ARG A 14 -2.61 38.00 -15.87
C ARG A 14 -3.58 36.82 -15.86
N GLU A 15 -3.05 35.60 -15.78
CA GLU A 15 -3.86 34.39 -15.73
C GLU A 15 -4.67 34.29 -14.42
N LEU A 16 -4.05 34.68 -13.29
CA LEU A 16 -4.72 34.77 -11.99
C LEU A 16 -5.84 35.81 -12.00
N GLU A 17 -5.63 36.96 -12.64
CA GLU A 17 -6.64 38.00 -12.78
C GLU A 17 -7.83 37.53 -13.64
N PHE A 18 -7.55 36.87 -14.76
CA PHE A 18 -8.59 36.28 -15.60
C PHE A 18 -9.42 35.24 -14.83
N LEU A 19 -8.77 34.36 -14.07
CA LEU A 19 -9.47 33.36 -13.25
C LEU A 19 -10.31 34.00 -12.13
N ALA A 20 -9.79 35.03 -11.47
CA ALA A 20 -10.52 35.79 -10.46
C ALA A 20 -11.78 36.42 -11.03
N GLN A 21 -11.69 37.06 -12.19
CA GLN A 21 -12.84 37.65 -12.88
C GLN A 21 -13.86 36.58 -13.29
N ARG A 22 -13.39 35.45 -13.83
CA ARG A 22 -14.27 34.36 -14.27
C ARG A 22 -15.02 33.68 -13.12
N ARG A 23 -14.39 33.55 -11.95
CA ARG A 23 -14.99 32.95 -10.75
C ARG A 23 -15.75 33.96 -9.88
N GLY A 24 -15.54 35.26 -10.08
CA GLY A 24 -16.10 36.31 -9.23
C GLY A 24 -15.47 36.34 -7.83
N GLU A 25 -14.23 35.87 -7.70
CA GLU A 25 -13.55 35.71 -6.41
C GLU A 25 -12.31 36.59 -6.30
N PRO A 26 -11.93 37.04 -5.09
CA PRO A 26 -10.71 37.84 -4.93
C PRO A 26 -9.44 37.02 -5.26
N LYS A 27 -8.46 37.63 -5.94
CA LYS A 27 -7.14 37.01 -6.23
C LYS A 27 -6.50 36.37 -5.00
N ALA A 28 -6.62 37.02 -3.84
CA ALA A 28 -6.06 36.51 -2.59
C ALA A 28 -6.71 35.20 -2.11
N LEU A 29 -7.99 34.95 -2.42
CA LEU A 29 -8.67 33.68 -2.12
C LEU A 29 -8.04 32.56 -2.95
N LEU A 30 -7.95 32.76 -4.27
CA LEU A 30 -7.37 31.80 -5.20
C LEU A 30 -5.92 31.45 -4.86
N VAL A 31 -5.11 32.44 -4.49
CA VAL A 31 -3.71 32.20 -4.05
C VAL A 31 -3.67 31.33 -2.81
N ARG A 32 -4.56 31.55 -1.83
CA ARG A 32 -4.61 30.73 -0.62
C ARG A 32 -5.08 29.30 -0.92
N GLU A 33 -6.08 29.14 -1.78
CA GLU A 33 -6.58 27.85 -2.24
C GLU A 33 -5.46 27.06 -2.94
N ALA A 34 -4.80 27.68 -3.93
CA ALA A 34 -3.70 27.07 -4.67
C ALA A 34 -2.52 26.65 -3.76
N ILE A 35 -2.14 27.49 -2.80
CA ILE A 35 -1.12 27.13 -1.80
C ILE A 35 -1.58 25.95 -0.94
N GLY A 36 -2.84 25.96 -0.51
CA GLY A 36 -3.43 24.85 0.27
C GLY A 36 -3.39 23.53 -0.49
N GLU A 37 -3.89 23.52 -1.73
CA GLU A 37 -3.86 22.35 -2.60
C GLU A 37 -2.44 21.87 -2.90
N TYR A 38 -1.51 22.79 -3.15
CA TYR A 38 -0.11 22.44 -3.39
C TYR A 38 0.50 21.75 -2.17
N LEU A 39 0.25 22.27 -0.96
CA LEU A 39 0.76 21.69 0.28
C LEU A 39 0.14 20.33 0.59
N VAL A 40 -1.16 20.13 0.35
CA VAL A 40 -1.82 18.83 0.49
C VAL A 40 -1.20 17.82 -0.46
N ARG A 41 -1.12 18.15 -1.75
CA ARG A 41 -0.52 17.30 -2.78
C ARG A 41 0.93 16.96 -2.49
N ARG A 42 1.71 17.90 -1.94
CA ARG A 42 3.11 17.67 -1.53
C ARG A 42 3.25 16.84 -0.26
N ARG A 43 2.27 16.86 0.64
CA ARG A 43 2.23 15.98 1.82
C ARG A 43 1.84 14.55 1.44
N GLU A 44 0.96 14.41 0.45
CA GLU A 44 0.53 13.11 -0.08
C GLU A 44 1.57 12.47 -1.01
N ALA A 45 2.40 13.28 -1.67
CA ALA A 45 3.63 12.80 -2.28
C ALA A 45 4.57 12.33 -1.15
N PRO A 46 4.86 11.03 -1.01
CA PRO A 46 5.67 10.53 0.09
C PRO A 46 7.12 10.97 -0.15
N ASP A 47 7.50 12.14 0.35
CA ASP A 47 8.90 12.38 0.66
C ASP A 47 9.26 11.45 1.83
N THR A 48 9.93 10.35 1.46
CA THR A 48 10.91 9.62 2.28
C THR A 48 10.44 9.00 3.61
N ALA A 49 9.32 8.28 3.58
CA ALA A 49 9.23 7.06 4.38
C ALA A 49 8.51 6.00 3.55
N LEU A 50 9.24 4.98 3.10
CA LEU A 50 8.59 3.77 2.63
C LEU A 50 7.67 3.31 3.76
N ALA A 51 6.41 3.00 3.45
CA ALA A 51 5.36 2.71 4.45
C ALA A 51 5.75 1.60 5.46
N PHE A 52 6.81 0.83 5.17
CA PHE A 52 7.36 -0.20 6.03
C PHE A 52 8.41 0.26 7.05
N VAL A 53 8.95 1.48 6.94
CA VAL A 53 9.96 2.00 7.87
C VAL A 53 9.30 2.25 9.22
N GLY A 54 9.69 1.46 10.23
CA GLY A 54 9.18 1.58 11.60
C GLY A 54 7.98 0.68 11.93
N ILE A 55 7.46 -0.13 11.00
CA ILE A 55 6.39 -1.12 11.29
C ILE A 55 6.81 -2.08 12.41
N GLY A 56 8.09 -2.42 12.50
CA GLY A 56 8.64 -3.30 13.55
C GLY A 56 8.85 -2.64 14.91
N ARG A 57 8.55 -1.34 15.10
CA ARG A 57 8.74 -0.63 16.39
C ARG A 57 7.56 -0.87 17.33
N SER A 58 7.25 -2.13 17.62
CA SER A 58 6.20 -2.53 18.58
C SER A 58 6.71 -2.64 20.02
N GLY A 59 8.04 -2.62 20.23
CA GLY A 59 8.68 -2.89 21.52
C GLY A 59 8.69 -4.37 21.90
N ARG A 60 8.19 -5.26 21.04
CA ARG A 60 8.21 -6.72 21.23
C ARG A 60 9.43 -7.31 20.54
N SER A 61 10.24 -8.06 21.30
CA SER A 61 11.43 -8.74 20.79
C SER A 61 11.19 -10.20 20.39
N ASP A 62 10.04 -10.78 20.76
CA ASP A 62 9.71 -12.20 20.58
C ASP A 62 8.94 -12.50 19.28
N ILE A 63 8.61 -11.48 18.48
CA ILE A 63 7.83 -11.65 17.24
C ILE A 63 8.56 -12.56 16.24
N ALA A 64 9.87 -12.43 16.10
CA ALA A 64 10.65 -13.24 15.17
C ALA A 64 10.73 -14.71 15.60
N GLU A 65 10.72 -15.00 16.90
CA GLU A 65 10.77 -16.37 17.42
C GLU A 65 9.39 -17.04 17.37
N ARG A 66 8.31 -16.24 17.50
CA ARG A 66 6.93 -16.71 17.61
C ARG A 66 6.08 -16.43 16.37
N HIS A 67 6.70 -16.09 15.24
CA HIS A 67 5.98 -15.67 14.05
C HIS A 67 4.99 -16.74 13.55
N GLU A 68 5.40 -18.01 13.58
CA GLU A 68 4.55 -19.16 13.24
C GLU A 68 3.33 -19.23 14.17
N ASP A 69 3.54 -19.27 15.48
CA ASP A 69 2.44 -19.34 16.46
C ASP A 69 1.46 -18.16 16.30
N LEU A 70 1.96 -16.96 16.06
CA LEU A 70 1.16 -15.75 15.88
C LEU A 70 0.36 -15.76 14.57
N LEU A 71 0.94 -16.26 13.48
CA LEU A 71 0.27 -16.35 12.18
C LEU A 71 -0.80 -17.47 12.16
N PHE A 72 -0.54 -18.57 12.87
CA PHE A 72 -1.38 -19.76 12.84
C PHE A 72 -2.39 -19.86 14.00
N ALA A 73 -2.30 -18.99 15.02
CA ALA A 73 -3.25 -18.95 16.14
C ALA A 73 -4.71 -18.74 15.67
N GLU A 74 -4.93 -17.87 14.68
CA GLU A 74 -6.29 -17.55 14.19
C GLU A 74 -6.76 -18.48 13.05
N THR A 75 -5.86 -18.99 12.23
CA THR A 75 -6.21 -19.94 11.15
C THR A 75 -6.57 -21.31 11.70
N SER A 76 -5.93 -21.75 12.79
CA SER A 76 -6.32 -22.96 13.53
C SER A 76 -7.73 -22.85 14.11
N ALA A 77 -8.15 -21.65 14.51
CA ALA A 77 -9.50 -21.38 15.00
C ALA A 77 -10.56 -21.27 13.87
N LYS A 78 -10.14 -20.88 12.66
CA LYS A 78 -11.03 -20.72 11.49
C LYS A 78 -11.07 -21.93 10.55
N ARG A 79 -10.17 -22.91 10.74
CA ARG A 79 -10.18 -24.15 9.95
C ARG A 79 -11.40 -24.98 10.33
N ALA A 80 -12.35 -25.10 9.40
CA ALA A 80 -13.41 -26.09 9.54
C ALA A 80 -12.77 -27.50 9.67
N PRO A 81 -13.33 -28.40 10.49
CA PRO A 81 -12.81 -29.75 10.64
C PRO A 81 -13.08 -30.54 9.35
N GLY A 82 -12.15 -30.47 8.40
CA GLY A 82 -12.28 -31.13 7.10
C GLY A 82 -10.98 -31.19 6.29
N ASP A 83 -10.05 -30.26 6.49
CA ASP A 83 -8.84 -30.20 5.65
C ASP A 83 -7.61 -30.87 6.28
N ALA A 84 -7.77 -31.69 7.33
CA ALA A 84 -6.65 -32.40 7.93
C ALA A 84 -6.17 -33.54 7.01
N ASP A 85 -5.13 -33.23 6.24
CA ASP A 85 -4.00 -34.10 5.92
C ASP A 85 -4.36 -35.43 5.20
N GLU A 86 -4.90 -35.32 3.98
CA GLU A 86 -4.73 -36.41 3.01
C GLU A 86 -3.29 -36.32 2.48
N ALA A 87 -2.40 -37.05 3.14
CA ALA A 87 -1.07 -37.32 2.61
C ALA A 87 -1.21 -37.73 1.14
N PRO A 88 -0.41 -37.16 0.20
CA PRO A 88 -0.50 -37.57 -1.19
C PRO A 88 -0.28 -39.08 -1.27
N ALA A 89 -1.28 -39.79 -1.83
CA ALA A 89 -1.26 -41.23 -1.96
C ALA A 89 0.11 -41.69 -2.48
N PRO A 90 0.72 -42.73 -1.90
CA PRO A 90 2.02 -43.21 -2.36
C PRO A 90 1.92 -43.54 -3.86
N PRO A 91 2.94 -43.22 -4.67
CA PRO A 91 2.91 -43.50 -6.10
C PRO A 91 2.68 -45.00 -6.31
N ALA A 92 1.65 -45.33 -7.09
CA ALA A 92 1.28 -46.70 -7.40
C ALA A 92 2.51 -47.50 -7.90
N GLU A 93 2.79 -48.63 -7.27
CA GLU A 93 3.86 -49.53 -7.70
C GLU A 93 3.66 -49.90 -9.18
N PRO A 94 4.72 -49.90 -10.02
CA PRO A 94 4.59 -50.30 -11.40
C PRO A 94 4.17 -51.77 -11.47
N SER A 95 2.93 -51.98 -11.94
CA SER A 95 2.36 -53.28 -12.26
C SER A 95 3.38 -54.11 -13.05
N LYS A 96 3.77 -55.26 -12.49
CA LYS A 96 4.59 -56.26 -13.18
C LYS A 96 3.83 -56.70 -14.43
N ARG A 97 4.10 -56.05 -15.57
CA ARG A 97 3.81 -56.58 -16.89
C ARG A 97 4.49 -57.95 -16.95
N ARG A 98 3.72 -59.02 -16.77
CA ARG A 98 4.12 -60.36 -17.14
C ARG A 98 4.44 -60.31 -18.63
N ARG A 99 5.73 -60.17 -18.96
CA ARG A 99 6.25 -60.53 -20.28
C ARG A 99 6.06 -62.04 -20.40
N ALA A 100 4.97 -62.46 -21.03
CA ALA A 100 4.98 -63.74 -21.72
C ALA A 100 5.96 -63.56 -22.89
N GLY A 101 7.14 -64.15 -22.76
CA GLY A 101 8.19 -64.10 -23.78
C GLY A 101 7.83 -64.95 -25.02
N PRO A 102 8.43 -64.67 -26.17
CA PRO A 102 8.24 -65.45 -27.38
C PRO A 102 9.26 -66.61 -27.43
N ARG A 103 8.81 -67.81 -27.80
CA ARG A 103 9.58 -68.79 -28.59
C ARG A 103 8.61 -69.65 -29.40
#